data_AF-A0A168LJB8-F1
#
_entry.id   AF-A0A168LJB8-F1
#
_cell.length_a   1.000
_cell.length_b   1.000
_cell.length_c   1.000
_cell.angle_alpha   90.00
_cell.angle_beta   90.00
_cell.angle_gamma   90.00
#
_symmetry.space_group_name_H-M   'P 1'
#
loop_
_entity.id
_entity.type
_entity.pdbx_description
1 polymer ?
#
loop_
_entity_poly.entity_id
_entity_poly.type
_entity_poly.pdbx_seq_one_letter_code
_entity_poly.pdbx_strand_id
1 'polypeptide(L)'
;MSSINEHAVFWTQDGHPHRELEEEIVGRMITHLEAQVFEEKKWHWDRLHHIKTNIVPYILDMAHRDLEFNETYEEELKRMVKELVPPYGLRRMVLTRVLATDPWLVAGGPALPNVGDVAVAACGGCSFGGR
;
A
#
# COMPACT_ATOMS: atom_id res chain seq x y z
N MET A 1 -23.26 -72.52 -9.11
CA MET A 1 -22.53 -71.67 -10.09
C MET A 1 -22.45 -70.28 -9.48
N SER A 2 -21.37 -70.01 -8.75
CA SER A 2 -21.22 -68.77 -7.98
C SER A 2 -20.69 -67.64 -8.87
N SER A 3 -21.35 -66.50 -8.73
CA SER A 3 -21.12 -65.26 -9.46
C SER A 3 -19.71 -64.70 -9.18
N ILE A 4 -18.77 -64.98 -10.07
CA ILE A 4 -17.47 -64.28 -10.16
C ILE A 4 -17.68 -62.77 -10.39
N ASN A 5 -18.91 -62.37 -10.76
CA ASN A 5 -19.28 -61.00 -11.03
C ASN A 5 -19.62 -60.16 -9.78
N GLU A 6 -19.82 -60.77 -8.60
CA GLU A 6 -20.12 -60.02 -7.37
C GLU A 6 -18.89 -59.30 -6.80
N HIS A 7 -17.69 -59.84 -7.02
CA HIS A 7 -16.43 -59.22 -6.58
C HIS A 7 -15.91 -58.13 -7.54
N ALA A 8 -16.40 -58.09 -8.79
CA ALA A 8 -16.04 -57.06 -9.76
C ALA A 8 -16.75 -55.72 -9.48
N VAL A 9 -17.91 -55.78 -8.81
CA VAL A 9 -18.70 -54.59 -8.41
C VAL A 9 -18.01 -53.78 -7.31
N PHE A 10 -17.19 -54.42 -6.48
CA PHE A 10 -16.43 -53.74 -5.41
C PHE A 10 -15.35 -52.79 -5.96
N TRP A 11 -14.77 -53.09 -7.13
CA TRP A 11 -13.73 -52.28 -7.77
C TRP A 11 -14.26 -51.32 -8.84
N THR A 12 -15.52 -51.46 -9.25
CA THR A 12 -16.19 -50.58 -10.23
C THR A 12 -17.12 -49.56 -9.58
N GLN A 13 -17.15 -49.52 -8.24
CA GLN A 13 -17.75 -48.41 -7.50
C GLN A 13 -16.81 -47.19 -7.55
N ASP A 14 -16.68 -46.61 -8.74
CA ASP A 14 -16.21 -45.23 -8.97
C ASP A 14 -17.28 -44.24 -8.45
N GLY A 15 -17.74 -44.42 -7.22
CA GLY A 15 -18.15 -43.29 -6.43
C GLY A 15 -16.85 -42.64 -5.97
N HIS A 16 -16.63 -41.37 -6.27
CA HIS A 16 -15.46 -40.63 -5.83
C HIS A 16 -15.76 -39.82 -4.53
N PRO A 17 -16.17 -40.42 -3.39
CA PRO A 17 -16.41 -39.64 -2.17
C PRO A 17 -15.11 -39.03 -1.64
N HIS A 18 -13.96 -39.62 -1.96
CA HIS A 18 -12.66 -39.07 -1.59
C HIS A 18 -12.32 -37.80 -2.37
N ARG A 19 -12.72 -37.69 -3.64
CA ARG A 19 -12.42 -36.51 -4.45
C ARG A 19 -13.21 -35.30 -3.99
N GLU A 20 -14.50 -35.48 -3.66
CA GLU A 20 -15.34 -34.41 -3.11
C GLU A 20 -14.83 -33.95 -1.73
N LEU A 21 -14.40 -34.90 -0.88
CA LEU A 21 -13.81 -34.59 0.42
C LEU A 21 -12.47 -33.85 0.29
N GLU A 22 -11.61 -34.27 -0.64
CA GLU A 22 -10.34 -33.59 -0.94
C GLU A 22 -10.57 -32.18 -1.49
N GLU A 23 -11.52 -32.02 -2.42
CA GLU A 23 -11.91 -30.72 -2.96
C GLU A 23 -12.49 -29.80 -1.87
N GLU A 24 -13.28 -30.34 -0.92
CA GLU A 24 -13.82 -29.60 0.21
C GLU A 24 -12.71 -29.19 1.21
N ILE A 25 -11.75 -30.08 1.51
CA ILE A 25 -10.62 -29.79 2.40
C ILE A 25 -9.73 -28.71 1.77
N VAL A 26 -9.36 -28.87 0.50
CA VAL A 26 -8.54 -27.90 -0.23
C VAL A 26 -9.26 -26.56 -0.34
N GLY A 27 -10.56 -26.56 -0.64
CA GLY A 27 -11.38 -25.34 -0.67
C GLY A 27 -11.41 -24.62 0.69
N ARG A 28 -11.54 -25.36 1.79
CA ARG A 28 -11.46 -24.79 3.15
C ARG A 28 -10.07 -24.24 3.49
N MET A 29 -9.01 -24.92 3.05
CA MET A 29 -7.64 -24.43 3.25
C MET A 29 -7.37 -23.15 2.44
N ILE A 30 -7.82 -23.09 1.20
CA ILE A 30 -7.68 -21.89 0.34
C ILE A 30 -8.42 -20.72 0.96
N THR A 31 -9.69 -20.88 1.31
CA THR A 31 -10.48 -19.81 1.94
C THR A 31 -9.89 -19.33 3.25
N HIS A 32 -9.30 -20.24 4.04
CA HIS A 32 -8.58 -19.86 5.26
C HIS A 32 -7.33 -19.02 4.98
N LEU A 33 -6.51 -19.44 4.01
CA LEU A 33 -5.32 -18.69 3.59
C LEU A 33 -5.68 -17.32 3.02
N GLU A 34 -6.74 -17.25 2.21
CA GLU A 34 -7.26 -15.99 1.68
C GLU A 34 -7.68 -15.03 2.79
N ALA A 35 -8.39 -15.53 3.81
CA ALA A 35 -8.77 -14.72 4.97
C ALA A 35 -7.56 -14.22 5.76
N GLN A 36 -6.55 -15.08 5.97
CA GLN A 36 -5.32 -14.69 6.65
C GLN A 36 -4.55 -13.61 5.87
N VAL A 37 -4.39 -13.80 4.56
CA VAL A 37 -3.72 -12.82 3.69
C VAL A 37 -4.50 -11.50 3.64
N PHE A 38 -5.84 -11.56 3.65
CA PHE A 38 -6.67 -10.37 3.69
C PHE A 38 -6.47 -9.57 4.99
N GLU A 39 -6.50 -10.24 6.14
CA GLU A 39 -6.27 -9.59 7.44
C GLU A 39 -4.86 -9.02 7.54
N GLU A 40 -3.83 -9.77 7.11
CA GLU A 40 -2.46 -9.25 7.10
C GLU A 40 -2.32 -8.00 6.23
N LYS A 41 -2.93 -8.01 5.03
CA LYS A 41 -2.96 -6.83 4.16
C LYS A 41 -3.68 -5.67 4.82
N LYS A 42 -4.81 -5.90 5.47
CA LYS A 42 -5.55 -4.86 6.19
C LYS A 42 -4.68 -4.19 7.26
N TRP A 43 -4.00 -4.98 8.11
CA TRP A 43 -3.08 -4.46 9.11
C TRP A 43 -1.91 -3.70 8.50
N HIS A 44 -1.38 -4.16 7.36
CA HIS A 44 -0.35 -3.45 6.62
C HIS A 44 -0.84 -2.09 6.10
N TRP A 45 -2.05 -2.04 5.54
CA TRP A 45 -2.67 -0.81 5.04
C TRP A 45 -2.97 0.18 6.17
N ASP A 46 -3.53 -0.29 7.28
CA ASP A 46 -3.81 0.54 8.46
C ASP A 46 -2.53 1.14 9.02
N ARG A 47 -1.46 0.36 9.11
CA ARG A 47 -0.13 0.85 9.51
C ARG A 47 0.39 1.92 8.56
N LEU A 48 0.27 1.69 7.25
CA LEU A 48 0.72 2.64 6.24
C LEU A 48 -0.10 3.93 6.29
N HIS A 49 -1.42 3.83 6.49
CA HIS A 49 -2.30 4.97 6.66
C HIS A 49 -1.92 5.77 7.91
N HIS A 50 -1.70 5.10 9.05
CA HIS A 50 -1.27 5.74 10.28
C HIS A 50 0.06 6.50 10.11
N ILE A 51 1.04 5.88 9.44
CA ILE A 51 2.32 6.53 9.11
C ILE A 51 2.08 7.80 8.29
N LYS A 52 1.29 7.71 7.22
CA LYS A 52 1.03 8.85 6.33
C LYS A 52 0.30 9.99 7.05
N THR A 53 -0.68 9.67 7.89
CA THR A 53 -1.56 10.68 8.50
C THR A 53 -0.93 11.34 9.73
N ASN A 54 -0.15 10.60 10.52
CA ASN A 54 0.33 11.08 11.82
C ASN A 54 1.84 11.29 11.86
N ILE A 55 2.63 10.35 11.31
CA ILE A 55 4.09 10.35 11.47
C ILE A 55 4.74 11.25 10.43
N VAL A 56 4.36 11.13 9.16
CA VAL A 56 4.95 11.90 8.05
C VAL A 56 4.80 13.41 8.26
N PRO A 57 3.62 13.96 8.63
CA PRO A 57 3.49 15.40 8.84
C PRO A 57 4.35 15.91 9.99
N TYR A 58 4.47 15.12 11.07
CA TYR A 58 5.30 15.48 12.22
C TYR A 58 6.79 15.55 11.85
N ILE A 59 7.27 14.58 11.06
CA ILE A 59 8.65 14.57 10.57
C ILE A 59 8.91 15.76 9.64
N LEU A 60 7.98 16.06 8.73
CA LEU A 60 8.12 17.20 7.82
C LEU A 60 8.12 18.53 8.56
N ASP A 61 7.26 18.68 9.54
CA ASP A 61 7.21 19.88 10.38
C ASP A 61 8.50 20.08 11.18
N MET A 62 9.09 19.00 11.73
CA MET A 62 10.44 19.08 12.31
C MET A 62 11.49 19.45 11.27
N ALA A 63 11.47 18.81 10.10
CA ALA A 63 12.43 19.06 9.04
C ALA A 63 12.39 20.52 8.54
N HIS A 64 11.19 21.08 8.34
CA HIS A 64 11.02 22.46 7.88
C HIS A 64 11.41 23.51 8.94
N ARG A 65 11.45 23.12 10.23
CA ARG A 65 11.95 23.98 11.31
C ARG A 65 13.47 23.91 11.49
N ASP A 66 14.03 22.71 11.38
CA ASP A 66 15.42 22.43 11.76
C ASP A 66 16.38 22.46 10.56
N LEU A 67 15.89 22.26 9.33
CA LEU A 67 16.70 22.24 8.11
C LEU A 67 16.41 23.46 7.24
N GLU A 68 17.48 24.00 6.64
CA GLU A 68 17.38 25.02 5.60
C GLU A 68 17.24 24.36 4.23
N PHE A 69 16.40 24.93 3.37
CA PHE A 69 16.27 24.43 2.00
C PHE A 69 17.53 24.76 1.19
N ASN A 70 18.29 23.73 0.82
CA ASN A 70 19.52 23.81 0.04
C ASN A 70 19.60 22.61 -0.93
N GLU A 71 20.64 22.56 -1.76
CA GLU A 71 20.86 21.46 -2.72
C GLU A 71 21.00 20.08 -2.03
N THR A 72 21.39 20.07 -0.74
CA THR A 72 21.60 18.85 0.06
C THR A 72 20.41 18.49 0.95
N TYR A 73 19.30 19.22 0.87
CA TYR A 73 18.19 19.11 1.80
C TYR A 73 17.59 17.70 1.79
N GLU A 74 17.54 17.06 0.62
CA GLU A 74 17.06 15.69 0.49
C GLU A 74 17.95 14.69 1.26
N GLU A 75 19.28 14.85 1.19
CA GLU A 75 20.24 14.04 1.96
C GLU A 75 20.11 14.27 3.47
N GLU A 76 19.92 15.52 3.88
CA GLU A 76 19.76 15.87 5.29
C GLU A 76 18.44 15.35 5.87
N LEU A 77 17.36 15.44 5.10
CA LEU A 77 16.06 14.86 5.44
C LEU A 77 16.15 13.33 5.56
N LYS A 78 16.85 12.66 4.63
CA LYS A 78 17.12 11.21 4.72
C LYS A 78 17.90 10.86 5.98
N ARG A 79 18.90 11.66 6.36
CA ARG A 79 19.70 11.47 7.59
C ARG A 79 18.83 11.63 8.83
N MET A 80 18.02 12.69 8.91
CA MET A 80 17.10 12.92 10.01
C MET A 80 16.10 11.76 10.20
N VAL A 81 15.46 11.30 9.11
CA VAL A 81 14.54 10.14 9.16
C VAL A 81 15.26 8.87 9.61
N LYS A 82 16.52 8.68 9.22
CA LYS A 82 17.33 7.52 9.62
C LYS A 82 17.58 7.50 11.12
N GLU A 83 17.80 8.67 11.73
CA GLU A 83 18.00 8.84 13.17
C GLU A 83 16.70 8.68 13.96
N LEU A 84 15.60 9.29 13.50
CA LEU A 84 14.30 9.23 14.15
C LEU A 84 13.63 7.85 14.09
N VAL A 85 13.88 7.08 13.02
CA VAL A 85 13.27 5.76 12.81
C VAL A 85 14.37 4.68 12.75
N PRO A 86 14.71 4.05 13.90
CA PRO A 86 15.70 2.97 13.97
C PRO A 86 15.34 1.70 13.18
N PRO A 87 14.07 1.21 13.16
CA PRO A 87 13.75 -0.04 12.47
C PRO A 87 13.82 0.11 10.95
N TYR A 88 14.60 -0.75 10.28
CA TYR A 88 14.84 -0.66 8.83
C TYR A 88 13.56 -0.77 7.98
N GLY A 89 12.66 -1.70 8.33
CA GLY A 89 11.40 -1.89 7.61
C GLY A 89 10.49 -0.66 7.67
N LEU A 90 10.32 -0.09 8.86
CA LEU A 90 9.53 1.13 9.05
C LEU A 90 10.20 2.35 8.42
N ARG A 91 11.53 2.45 8.51
CA ARG A 91 12.29 3.53 7.89
C ARG A 91 12.04 3.62 6.40
N ARG A 92 12.04 2.49 5.68
CA ARG A 92 11.71 2.49 4.24
C ARG A 92 10.30 2.99 3.98
N MET A 93 9.32 2.51 4.75
CA MET A 93 7.93 2.94 4.60
C MET A 93 7.76 4.44 4.87
N VAL A 94 8.37 4.95 5.93
CA VAL A 94 8.32 6.37 6.30
C VAL A 94 9.05 7.21 5.25
N LEU A 95 10.28 6.87 4.89
CA LEU A 95 11.11 7.65 3.97
C LEU A 95 10.44 7.81 2.60
N THR A 96 9.93 6.72 2.03
CA THR A 96 9.22 6.77 0.75
C THR A 96 8.01 7.71 0.80
N ARG A 97 7.34 7.81 1.95
CA ARG A 97 6.18 8.69 2.12
C ARG A 97 6.56 10.13 2.42
N VAL A 98 7.58 10.36 3.23
CA VAL A 98 8.15 11.69 3.48
C VAL A 98 8.57 12.32 2.15
N LEU A 99 9.41 11.65 1.36
CA LEU A 99 9.89 12.16 0.08
C LEU A 99 8.76 12.39 -0.94
N ALA A 100 7.73 11.54 -0.94
CA ALA A 100 6.59 11.71 -1.84
C ALA A 100 5.58 12.77 -1.40
N THR A 101 5.60 13.17 -0.12
CA THR A 101 4.61 14.09 0.47
C THR A 101 5.21 15.48 0.75
N ASP A 102 6.54 15.60 0.80
CA ASP A 102 7.22 16.85 1.13
C ASP A 102 6.88 17.96 0.12
N PRO A 103 6.19 19.03 0.57
CA PRO A 103 5.87 20.17 -0.27
C PRO A 103 7.11 20.85 -0.85
N TRP A 104 8.24 20.89 -0.13
CA TRP A 104 9.45 21.57 -0.60
C TRP A 104 10.08 20.82 -1.77
N LEU A 105 10.07 19.48 -1.75
CA LEU A 105 10.55 18.67 -2.86
C LEU A 105 9.59 18.69 -4.06
N VAL A 106 8.28 18.65 -3.80
CA VAL A 106 7.26 18.65 -4.87
C VAL A 106 7.15 20.01 -5.55
N ALA A 107 7.29 21.11 -4.81
CA ALA A 107 7.21 22.48 -5.34
C ALA A 107 8.57 23.05 -5.80
N GLY A 108 9.68 22.34 -5.58
CA GLY A 108 11.03 22.82 -5.89
C GLY A 108 11.53 23.93 -4.96
N GLY A 109 11.00 24.02 -3.74
CA GLY A 109 11.42 24.96 -2.70
C GLY A 109 10.31 25.31 -1.71
N PRO A 110 10.67 25.99 -0.60
CA PRO A 110 9.70 26.54 0.34
C PRO A 110 8.79 27.54 -0.38
N ALA A 111 7.47 27.44 -0.11
CA ALA A 111 6.54 28.45 -0.55
C ALA A 111 6.93 29.79 0.09
N LEU A 112 7.17 30.82 -0.74
CA LEU A 112 7.47 32.15 -0.25
C LEU A 112 6.32 32.62 0.66
N PRO A 113 6.59 33.04 1.90
CA PRO A 113 5.56 33.40 2.86
C PRO A 113 5.01 34.79 2.54
N ASN A 114 4.27 34.95 1.42
CA ASN A 114 3.37 36.07 1.16
C ASN A 114 2.60 36.08 -0.18
N VAL A 115 2.51 34.99 -0.94
CA VAL A 115 1.59 34.99 -2.10
C VAL A 115 0.21 34.55 -1.63
N GLY A 116 -0.50 35.47 -0.98
CA GLY A 116 -1.92 35.33 -0.70
C GLY A 116 -2.69 35.08 -2.00
N ASP A 117 -3.72 34.24 -1.92
CA ASP A 117 -4.89 34.17 -2.81
C ASP A 117 -4.71 34.84 -4.18
N VAL A 118 -4.03 34.17 -5.10
CA VAL A 118 -4.30 34.37 -6.52
C VAL A 118 -4.78 33.04 -7.06
N ALA A 119 -6.10 32.85 -6.97
CA ALA A 119 -6.81 32.05 -7.95
C ALA A 119 -6.41 32.57 -9.33
N VAL A 120 -5.43 31.91 -9.96
CA VAL A 120 -5.21 32.08 -11.39
C VAL A 120 -6.42 31.43 -12.04
N ALA A 121 -7.32 32.32 -12.44
CA ALA A 121 -8.49 32.04 -13.24
C ALA A 121 -8.18 30.95 -14.26
N ALA A 122 -9.14 30.03 -14.38
CA ALA A 122 -9.25 29.12 -15.50
C ALA A 122 -8.78 29.83 -16.78
N CYS A 123 -7.69 29.35 -17.38
CA CYS A 123 -7.50 29.45 -18.81
C CYS A 123 -8.64 28.62 -19.43
N GLY A 124 -9.82 29.24 -19.48
CA GLY A 124 -10.98 28.77 -20.20
C GLY A 124 -10.55 28.56 -21.64
N GLY A 125 -10.81 27.34 -22.11
CA GLY A 125 -10.36 26.88 -23.41
C GLY A 125 -10.77 27.84 -24.51
N CYS A 126 -9.80 28.18 -25.35
CA CYS A 126 -10.08 28.57 -26.71
C CYS A 126 -10.79 27.40 -27.39
N SER A 127 -12.11 27.50 -27.59
CA SER A 127 -12.86 26.62 -28.48
C SER A 127 -14.04 27.40 -29.09
N PHE A 128 -13.87 27.66 -30.39
CA PHE A 128 -14.88 27.63 -31.46
C PHE A 128 -16.27 28.25 -31.28
N GLY A 129 -16.58 29.20 -32.18
CA GLY A 129 -17.73 29.08 -33.08
C GLY A 129 -18.99 29.88 -32.78
N GLY A 130 -19.38 30.74 -33.73
CA GLY A 130 -20.78 30.99 -34.07
C GLY A 130 -21.35 32.36 -33.71
N ARG A 131 -21.28 33.30 -34.66
CA ARG A 131 -22.49 33.77 -35.36
C ARG A 131 -22.13 34.52 -36.65
#